data_AF-A0A522AY07-F1
#
_entry.id   AF-A0A522AY07-F1
#
_cell.length_a   1.000
_cell.length_b   1.000
_cell.length_c   1.000
_cell.angle_alpha   90.00
_cell.angle_beta   90.00
_cell.angle_gamma   90.00
#
_symmetry.space_group_name_H-M   'P 1'
#
loop_
_entity.id
_entity.type
_entity.pdbx_description
1 polymer ?
#
loop_
_entity_poly.entity_id
_entity_poly.type
_entity_poly.pdbx_seq_one_letter_code
_entity_poly.pdbx_strand_id
1 'polypeptide(L)'
;MADHHADQEQLDALRRWWKQYGAPVALALTLVVGGWFGWQQWQGARARTAEAASVIYEEMMAGVTSAALQDMEPKRLDAMAAAAQKLKTDYGRTQYAALAGLLLARLAVARDDLDAAATELRAVMQESHDKELAQIARLRLARVLTAQE
;
A
#
# COMPACT_ATOMS: atom_id res chain seq x y z
N MET A 1 -57.86 -12.96 24.38
CA MET A 1 -57.00 -13.42 25.49
C MET A 1 -56.20 -14.65 25.06
N ALA A 2 -55.46 -14.57 23.94
CA ALA A 2 -54.73 -15.72 23.39
C ALA A 2 -53.23 -15.43 23.12
N ASP A 3 -52.75 -14.20 23.34
CA ASP A 3 -51.34 -13.87 23.09
C ASP A 3 -50.42 -14.19 24.28
N HIS A 4 -50.89 -14.04 25.53
CA HIS A 4 -49.99 -14.13 26.69
C HIS A 4 -49.40 -15.53 26.98
N HIS A 5 -50.07 -16.61 26.57
CA HIS A 5 -49.55 -17.97 26.79
C HIS A 5 -48.50 -18.36 25.75
N ALA A 6 -48.68 -17.97 24.49
CA ALA A 6 -47.69 -18.18 23.43
C ALA A 6 -46.40 -17.38 23.70
N ASP A 7 -46.52 -16.20 24.32
CA ASP A 7 -45.39 -15.36 24.71
C ASP A 7 -44.54 -16.01 25.82
N GLN A 8 -45.17 -16.64 26.82
CA GLN A 8 -44.46 -17.26 27.94
C GLN A 8 -43.70 -18.53 27.53
N GLU A 9 -44.29 -19.37 26.70
CA GLU A 9 -43.63 -20.59 26.23
C GLU A 9 -42.43 -20.29 25.32
N GLN A 10 -42.52 -19.23 24.51
CA GLN A 10 -41.42 -18.76 23.68
C GLN A 10 -40.25 -18.22 24.52
N LEU A 11 -40.54 -17.47 25.58
CA LEU A 11 -39.52 -16.96 26.50
C LEU A 11 -38.79 -18.10 27.23
N ASP A 12 -39.53 -19.11 27.68
CA ASP A 12 -38.96 -20.26 28.36
C ASP A 12 -38.14 -21.15 27.41
N ALA A 13 -38.56 -21.29 26.15
CA ALA A 13 -37.78 -21.96 25.12
C ALA A 13 -36.45 -21.23 24.84
N LEU A 14 -36.48 -19.90 24.72
CA LEU A 14 -35.29 -19.08 24.52
C LEU A 14 -34.34 -19.16 25.71
N ARG A 15 -34.88 -19.16 26.94
CA ARG A 15 -34.10 -19.27 28.18
C ARG A 15 -33.41 -20.63 28.30
N ARG A 16 -34.08 -21.72 27.91
CA ARG A 16 -33.49 -23.07 27.85
C ARG A 16 -32.41 -23.15 26.78
N TRP A 17 -32.67 -22.62 25.58
CA TRP A 17 -31.68 -22.58 24.51
C TRP A 17 -30.43 -21.80 24.91
N TRP A 18 -30.59 -20.64 25.56
CA TRP A 18 -29.45 -19.85 26.03
C TRP A 18 -28.65 -20.56 27.13
N LYS A 19 -29.31 -21.25 28.07
CA LYS A 19 -28.59 -22.07 29.06
C LYS A 19 -27.83 -23.23 28.42
N GLN A 20 -28.34 -23.78 27.33
CA GLN A 20 -27.74 -24.93 26.64
C GLN A 20 -26.61 -24.53 25.66
N TYR A 21 -26.76 -23.40 24.95
CA TYR A 21 -25.88 -22.98 23.85
C TYR A 21 -25.25 -21.60 24.02
N GLY A 22 -25.56 -20.86 25.08
CA GLY A 22 -25.09 -19.48 25.27
C GLY A 22 -23.57 -19.36 25.34
N ALA A 23 -22.87 -20.32 25.93
CA ALA A 23 -21.40 -20.32 25.99
C ALA A 23 -20.72 -20.44 24.61
N PRO A 24 -21.02 -21.47 23.76
CA PRO A 24 -20.44 -21.54 22.43
C PRO A 24 -20.91 -20.43 21.49
N VAL A 25 -22.16 -19.95 21.63
CA VAL A 25 -22.67 -18.81 20.85
C VAL A 25 -21.93 -17.52 21.21
N ALA A 26 -21.72 -17.26 22.51
CA ALA A 26 -20.95 -16.10 22.96
C ALA A 26 -19.51 -16.16 22.44
N LEU A 27 -18.85 -17.33 22.52
CA LEU A 27 -17.51 -17.52 21.99
C LEU A 27 -17.44 -17.24 20.48
N ALA A 28 -18.37 -17.81 19.71
CA ALA A 28 -18.44 -17.60 18.26
C ALA A 28 -18.66 -16.12 17.93
N LEU A 29 -19.55 -15.44 18.65
CA LEU A 29 -19.81 -14.01 18.48
C LEU A 29 -18.56 -13.18 18.78
N THR A 30 -17.84 -13.48 19.86
CA THR A 30 -16.58 -12.79 20.20
C THR A 30 -15.52 -12.98 19.11
N LEU A 31 -15.40 -14.18 18.54
CA LEU A 31 -14.45 -14.44 17.46
C LEU A 31 -14.81 -13.65 16.19
N VAL A 32 -16.09 -13.59 15.82
CA VAL A 32 -16.55 -12.83 14.66
C VAL A 32 -16.30 -11.33 14.86
N VAL A 33 -16.71 -10.78 16.00
CA VAL A 33 -16.53 -9.35 16.32
C VAL A 33 -15.04 -9.01 16.41
N GLY A 34 -14.25 -9.81 17.13
CA GLY A 34 -12.82 -9.61 17.27
C GLY A 34 -12.08 -9.69 15.93
N GLY A 35 -12.41 -10.67 15.09
CA GLY A 35 -11.86 -10.80 13.75
C GLY A 35 -12.20 -9.61 12.85
N TRP A 36 -13.45 -9.15 12.87
CA TRP A 36 -13.89 -7.98 12.12
C TRP A 36 -13.14 -6.71 12.55
N PHE A 37 -13.08 -6.41 13.84
CA PHE A 37 -12.36 -5.24 14.36
C PHE A 37 -10.86 -5.30 14.05
N GLY A 38 -10.25 -6.49 14.17
CA GLY A 38 -8.85 -6.70 13.81
C GLY A 38 -8.58 -6.41 12.33
N TRP A 39 -9.41 -6.95 11.44
CA TRP A 39 -9.31 -6.71 10.00
C TRP A 39 -9.52 -5.24 9.63
N GLN A 40 -10.53 -4.60 10.22
CA GLN A 40 -10.83 -3.18 9.98
C GLN A 40 -9.68 -2.27 10.41
N GLN A 41 -9.09 -2.52 11.60
CA GLN A 41 -7.94 -1.75 12.07
C GLN A 41 -6.71 -1.93 11.18
N TRP A 42 -6.44 -3.16 10.73
CA TRP A 42 -5.35 -3.44 9.82
C TRP A 42 -5.53 -2.74 8.47
N GLN A 43 -6.73 -2.79 7.88
CA GLN A 43 -7.03 -2.07 6.65
C GLN A 43 -6.93 -0.55 6.83
N GLY A 44 -7.44 -0.01 7.93
CA GLY A 44 -7.35 1.42 8.24
C GLY A 44 -5.90 1.90 8.43
N ALA A 45 -5.04 1.09 9.04
CA ALA A 45 -3.61 1.36 9.11
C ALA A 45 -2.98 1.43 7.71
N ARG A 46 -3.27 0.44 6.84
CA ARG A 46 -2.75 0.39 5.47
C ARG A 46 -3.21 1.59 4.62
N ALA A 47 -4.47 2.00 4.76
CA ALA A 47 -5.01 3.17 4.08
C ALA A 47 -4.30 4.47 4.51
N ARG A 48 -4.12 4.68 5.82
CA ARG A 48 -3.40 5.85 6.35
C ARG A 48 -1.94 5.90 5.90
N THR A 49 -1.27 4.75 5.83
CA THR A 49 0.11 4.68 5.29
C THR A 49 0.16 5.04 3.80
N ALA A 50 -0.82 4.59 3.01
CA ALA A 50 -0.89 4.95 1.60
C ALA A 50 -1.23 6.44 1.39
N GLU A 51 -2.10 7.01 2.22
CA GLU A 51 -2.43 8.44 2.21
C GLU A 51 -1.22 9.32 2.59
N ALA A 52 -0.48 8.95 3.64
CA ALA A 52 0.74 9.67 4.00
C ALA A 52 1.80 9.59 2.87
N ALA A 53 1.91 8.45 2.20
CA ALA A 53 2.77 8.30 1.03
C ALA A 53 2.29 9.13 -0.17
N SER A 54 0.97 9.24 -0.39
CA SER A 54 0.43 10.01 -1.50
C SER A 54 0.75 11.49 -1.37
N VAL A 55 0.65 12.06 -0.16
CA VAL A 55 1.01 13.46 0.11
C VAL A 55 2.47 13.73 -0.25
N ILE A 56 3.40 12.87 0.18
CA ILE A 56 4.82 13.02 -0.16
C ILE A 56 5.04 12.91 -1.66
N TYR A 57 4.34 11.98 -2.33
CA TYR A 57 4.44 11.81 -3.77
C TYR A 57 3.89 13.04 -4.54
N GLU A 58 2.77 13.60 -4.10
CA GLU A 58 2.19 14.81 -4.68
C GLU A 58 3.11 16.01 -4.51
N GLU A 59 3.68 16.22 -3.32
CA GLU A 59 4.68 17.26 -3.07
C GLU A 59 5.94 17.07 -3.94
N MET A 60 6.41 15.83 -4.07
CA MET A 60 7.55 15.48 -4.92
C MET A 60 7.28 15.79 -6.40
N MET A 61 6.06 15.56 -6.86
CA MET A 61 5.65 15.82 -8.24
C MET A 61 5.15 17.27 -8.44
N ALA A 62 5.08 18.08 -7.39
CA ALA A 62 4.56 19.43 -7.45
C ALA A 62 5.44 20.34 -8.33
N GLY A 63 4.86 20.78 -9.45
CA GLY A 63 5.57 21.60 -10.43
C GLY A 63 6.54 20.81 -11.31
N VAL A 64 6.46 19.47 -11.31
CA VAL A 64 6.94 18.65 -12.42
C VAL A 64 5.99 18.89 -13.59
N THR A 65 6.28 19.91 -14.40
CA THR A 65 5.60 20.13 -15.67
C THR A 65 6.10 19.12 -16.71
N SER A 66 5.46 19.05 -17.87
CA SER A 66 5.91 18.21 -18.99
C SER A 66 7.32 18.52 -19.53
N ALA A 67 8.04 19.47 -18.93
CA ALA A 67 9.44 19.74 -19.20
C ALA A 67 10.28 18.47 -18.95
N ALA A 68 11.34 18.30 -19.72
CA ALA A 68 12.25 17.19 -19.48
C ALA A 68 12.87 17.38 -18.09
N LEU A 69 13.16 16.28 -17.38
CA LEU A 69 13.89 16.35 -16.11
C LEU A 69 15.23 17.10 -16.25
N GLN A 70 15.76 17.15 -17.47
CA GLN A 70 16.99 17.86 -17.85
C GLN A 70 16.85 19.38 -17.76
N ASP A 71 15.63 19.93 -17.83
CA ASP A 71 15.36 21.37 -17.78
C ASP A 71 15.10 21.88 -16.35
N MET A 72 15.07 20.98 -15.36
CA MET A 72 14.78 21.32 -13.98
C MET A 72 16.02 21.82 -13.24
N GLU A 73 15.81 22.76 -12.31
CA GLU A 73 16.88 23.22 -11.43
C GLU A 73 17.48 22.04 -10.62
N PRO A 74 18.83 21.94 -10.50
CA PRO A 74 19.48 20.86 -9.77
C PRO A 74 18.96 20.66 -8.35
N LYS A 75 18.70 21.77 -7.63
CA LYS A 75 18.13 21.73 -6.28
C LYS A 75 16.77 21.03 -6.22
N ARG A 76 15.95 21.17 -7.27
CA ARG A 76 14.65 20.49 -7.35
C ARG A 76 14.83 19.01 -7.62
N LEU A 77 15.76 18.64 -8.50
CA LEU A 77 16.10 17.24 -8.76
C LEU A 77 16.60 16.51 -7.49
N ASP A 78 17.41 17.18 -6.68
CA ASP A 78 17.90 16.62 -5.42
C ASP A 78 16.78 16.49 -4.37
N ALA A 79 15.89 17.48 -4.27
CA ALA A 79 14.72 17.40 -3.42
C ALA A 79 13.78 16.25 -3.83
N MET A 80 13.58 16.06 -5.14
CA MET A 80 12.79 14.95 -5.68
C MET A 80 13.44 13.61 -5.38
N ALA A 81 14.76 13.48 -5.57
CA ALA A 81 15.49 12.26 -5.23
C ALA A 81 15.38 11.93 -3.73
N ALA A 82 15.49 12.94 -2.85
CA ALA A 82 15.34 12.75 -1.41
C ALA A 82 13.92 12.29 -1.03
N ALA A 83 12.88 12.90 -1.62
CA ALA A 83 11.49 12.50 -1.39
C ALA A 83 11.22 11.08 -1.91
N ALA A 84 11.76 10.73 -3.08
CA ALA A 84 11.66 9.37 -3.63
C ALA A 84 12.36 8.34 -2.73
N GLN A 85 13.54 8.66 -2.21
CA GLN A 85 14.25 7.80 -1.28
C GLN A 85 13.47 7.61 0.03
N LYS A 86 12.84 8.67 0.54
CA LYS A 86 11.93 8.60 1.70
C LYS A 86 10.74 7.69 1.44
N LEU A 87 10.09 7.81 0.28
CA LEU A 87 8.99 6.92 -0.11
C LEU A 87 9.42 5.45 -0.16
N LYS A 88 10.59 5.17 -0.73
CA LYS A 88 11.13 3.82 -0.83
C LYS A 88 11.45 3.20 0.54
N THR A 89 12.03 3.99 1.44
CA THR A 89 12.47 3.53 2.78
C THR A 89 11.31 3.44 3.78
N ASP A 90 10.50 4.49 3.90
CA ASP A 90 9.47 4.60 4.93
C ASP A 90 8.13 3.97 4.48
N TYR A 91 7.89 3.90 3.16
CA TYR A 91 6.60 3.50 2.58
C TYR A 91 6.71 2.36 1.57
N GLY A 92 7.74 1.50 1.68
CA GLY A 92 8.06 0.41 0.73
C GLY A 92 6.90 -0.53 0.35
N ARG A 93 5.89 -0.67 1.22
CA ARG A 93 4.70 -1.51 0.97
C ARG A 93 3.62 -0.84 0.13
N THR A 94 3.81 0.43 -0.24
CA THR A 94 2.86 1.22 -1.03
C THR A 94 3.26 1.24 -2.50
N GLN A 95 2.29 1.49 -3.39
CA GLN A 95 2.58 1.68 -4.82
C GLN A 95 3.47 2.92 -5.07
N TYR A 96 3.38 3.92 -4.19
CA TYR A 96 4.20 5.13 -4.27
C TYR A 96 5.70 4.85 -4.10
N ALA A 97 6.10 3.84 -3.33
CA ALA A 97 7.49 3.41 -3.24
C ALA A 97 8.02 2.84 -4.57
N ALA A 98 7.20 2.04 -5.26
CA ALA A 98 7.55 1.53 -6.59
C ALA A 98 7.67 2.65 -7.62
N LEU A 99 6.73 3.62 -7.61
CA LEU A 99 6.80 4.81 -8.47
C LEU A 99 8.04 5.66 -8.17
N ALA A 100 8.37 5.85 -6.89
CA ALA A 100 9.58 6.54 -6.46
C ALA A 100 10.85 5.86 -6.96
N GLY A 101 10.95 4.52 -6.86
CA GLY A 101 12.08 3.77 -7.41
C GLY A 101 12.21 3.91 -8.93
N LEU A 102 11.10 3.91 -9.66
CA LEU A 102 11.10 4.17 -11.11
C LEU A 102 11.57 5.60 -11.45
N LEU A 103 11.26 6.58 -10.60
CA LEU A 103 11.71 7.96 -10.76
C LEU A 103 13.22 8.08 -10.46
N LEU A 104 13.71 7.46 -9.37
CA LEU A 104 15.14 7.41 -9.05
C LEU A 104 15.95 6.79 -10.19
N ALA A 105 15.46 5.69 -10.77
CA ALA A 105 16.08 5.10 -11.95
C ALA A 105 16.14 6.07 -13.14
N ARG A 106 15.06 6.81 -13.39
CA ARG A 106 15.02 7.81 -14.47
C ARG A 106 15.99 8.97 -14.22
N LEU A 107 16.11 9.42 -12.97
CA LEU A 107 17.08 10.45 -12.56
C LEU A 107 18.52 9.96 -12.75
N ALA A 108 18.80 8.70 -12.40
CA ALA A 108 20.10 8.09 -12.60
C ALA A 108 20.47 8.00 -14.09
N VAL A 109 19.55 7.56 -14.95
CA VAL A 109 19.74 7.59 -16.42
C VAL A 109 20.00 9.02 -16.92
N ALA A 110 19.28 10.02 -16.42
CA ALA A 110 19.49 11.42 -16.82
C ALA A 110 20.86 11.97 -16.39
N ARG A 111 21.50 11.33 -15.40
CA ARG A 111 22.85 11.64 -14.89
C ARG A 111 23.93 10.74 -15.49
N ASP A 112 23.58 9.92 -16.48
CA ASP A 112 24.47 8.92 -17.11
C ASP A 112 24.95 7.82 -16.14
N ASP A 113 24.30 7.68 -14.97
CA ASP A 113 24.59 6.64 -13.98
C ASP A 113 23.70 5.42 -14.24
N LEU A 114 24.09 4.63 -15.24
CA LEU A 114 23.33 3.45 -15.66
C LEU A 114 23.36 2.33 -14.60
N ASP A 115 24.42 2.25 -13.77
CA ASP A 115 24.53 1.25 -12.71
C ASP A 115 23.54 1.51 -11.58
N ALA A 116 23.42 2.77 -11.14
CA ALA A 116 22.39 3.15 -10.17
C ALA A 116 20.98 2.95 -10.76
N ALA A 117 20.77 3.28 -12.04
CA ALA A 117 19.50 3.05 -12.72
C ALA A 117 19.11 1.56 -12.72
N ALA A 118 20.05 0.67 -13.07
CA ALA A 118 19.82 -0.76 -13.07
C ALA A 118 19.49 -1.29 -11.66
N THR A 119 20.18 -0.78 -10.64
CA THR A 119 19.94 -1.13 -9.24
C THR A 119 18.53 -0.76 -8.79
N GLU A 120 18.10 0.48 -9.07
CA GLU A 120 16.76 0.95 -8.74
C GLU A 120 15.67 0.16 -9.47
N LEU A 121 15.86 -0.13 -10.76
CA LEU A 121 14.89 -0.91 -11.55
C LEU A 121 14.79 -2.37 -11.09
N ARG A 122 15.92 -2.99 -10.68
CA ARG A 122 15.90 -4.34 -10.08
C ARG A 122 15.12 -4.33 -8.77
N ALA A 123 15.35 -3.34 -7.91
CA ALA A 123 14.62 -3.21 -6.65
C ALA A 123 13.10 -3.11 -6.90
N VAL A 124 12.66 -2.23 -7.81
CA VAL A 124 11.23 -2.13 -8.15
C VAL A 124 10.68 -3.44 -8.72
N MET A 125 11.42 -4.10 -9.63
CA MET A 125 11.01 -5.37 -10.21
C MET A 125 10.83 -6.48 -9.14
N GLN A 126 11.65 -6.48 -8.09
CA GLN A 126 11.65 -7.52 -7.06
C GLN A 126 10.72 -7.22 -5.87
N GLU A 127 10.60 -5.96 -5.48
CA GLU A 127 9.94 -5.53 -4.24
C GLU A 127 8.54 -4.97 -4.47
N SER A 128 8.18 -4.59 -5.70
CA SER A 128 6.87 -4.00 -5.99
C SER A 128 5.73 -4.99 -5.74
N HIS A 129 4.73 -4.55 -4.96
CA HIS A 129 3.45 -5.24 -4.82
C HIS A 129 2.50 -5.03 -6.01
N ASP A 130 2.84 -4.12 -6.92
CA ASP A 130 2.14 -3.83 -8.18
C ASP A 130 2.86 -4.56 -9.33
N LYS A 131 2.15 -5.51 -9.97
CA LYS A 131 2.73 -6.41 -10.97
C LYS A 131 3.03 -5.66 -12.27
N GLU A 132 2.17 -4.71 -12.62
CA GLU A 132 2.27 -3.88 -13.81
C GLU A 132 3.51 -2.99 -13.72
N LEU A 133 3.74 -2.35 -12.57
CA LEU A 133 4.97 -1.58 -12.33
C LEU A 133 6.22 -2.46 -12.34
N ALA A 134 6.16 -3.68 -11.80
CA ALA A 134 7.28 -4.63 -11.86
C ALA A 134 7.63 -5.01 -13.32
N GLN A 135 6.64 -5.21 -14.20
CA GLN A 135 6.89 -5.46 -15.63
C GLN A 135 7.45 -4.23 -16.34
N ILE A 136 6.97 -3.03 -16.01
CA ILE A 136 7.54 -1.78 -16.55
C ILE A 136 9.00 -1.66 -16.12
N ALA A 137 9.33 -1.94 -14.85
CA ALA A 137 10.69 -1.94 -14.34
C ALA A 137 11.57 -2.93 -15.09
N ARG A 138 11.08 -4.16 -15.33
CA ARG A 138 11.79 -5.19 -16.10
C ARG A 138 12.12 -4.75 -17.52
N LEU A 139 11.15 -4.16 -18.24
CA LEU A 139 11.36 -3.67 -19.59
C LEU A 139 12.38 -2.53 -19.62
N ARG A 140 12.29 -1.59 -18.68
CA ARG A 140 13.24 -0.48 -18.56
C ARG A 140 14.64 -0.98 -18.18
N LEU A 141 14.72 -1.98 -17.30
CA LEU A 141 15.98 -2.58 -16.88
C LEU A 141 16.71 -3.19 -18.08
N ALA A 142 16.01 -3.93 -18.94
CA ALA A 142 16.60 -4.48 -20.15
C ALA A 142 17.24 -3.39 -21.03
N ARG A 143 16.55 -2.25 -21.22
CA ARG A 143 17.10 -1.12 -21.99
C ARG A 143 18.33 -0.50 -21.35
N VAL A 144 18.34 -0.36 -20.02
CA VAL A 144 19.49 0.17 -19.28
C VAL A 144 20.68 -0.79 -19.43
N LEU A 145 20.48 -2.10 -19.22
CA LEU A 145 21.53 -3.10 -19.36
C LEU A 145 22.12 -3.11 -20.77
N THR A 146 21.30 -3.00 -21.81
CA THR A 146 21.79 -2.91 -23.20
C THR A 146 22.57 -1.62 -23.46
N ALA A 147 22.27 -0.51 -22.77
CA ALA A 147 23.02 0.73 -22.88
C ALA A 147 24.34 0.72 -22.09
N GLN A 148 24.55 -0.24 -21.19
CA GLN A 148 25.79 -0.43 -20.44
C GLN A 148 26.85 -1.25 -21.21
N GLU A 149 26.43 -1.97 -22.25
CA GLU A 149 27.31 -2.73 -23.15
C GLU A 149 27.98 -1.82 -24.19
#